data_AF-A0AAW5EHQ9-F1
#
_entry.id   AF-A0AAW5EHQ9-F1
#
_cell.length_a   1.000
_cell.length_b   1.000
_cell.length_c   1.000
_cell.angle_alpha   90.00
_cell.angle_beta   90.00
_cell.angle_gamma   90.00
#
_symmetry.space_group_name_H-M   'P 1'
#
loop_
_entity.id
_entity.type
_entity.pdbx_description
1 polymer ?
#
loop_
_entity_poly.entity_id
_entity_poly.type
_entity_poly.pdbx_seq_one_letter_code
_entity_poly.pdbx_strand_id
1 'polypeptide(L)' 'ENLSDEAWQEISQFVRLGVRILKSELHAGGVNIGMNLSKDAGAGIAPHCHYHLVPRWAGDTNFITTIGETRVCGTNIEQV' A
#
# COMPACT_ATOMS: atom_id res chain seq x y z
N GLU A 1 12.12 -12.24 -4.39
CA GLU A 1 11.20 -13.38 -4.51
C GLU A 1 11.69 -14.63 -3.78
N ASN A 2 13.02 -14.83 -3.68
CA ASN A 2 13.63 -15.94 -2.94
C ASN A 2 13.70 -15.66 -1.43
N LEU A 3 12.55 -15.64 -0.75
CA LEU A 3 12.47 -15.66 0.71
C LEU A 3 12.15 -17.08 1.18
N SER A 4 12.50 -17.43 2.42
CA SER A 4 12.05 -18.70 3.01
C SER A 4 10.55 -18.67 3.27
N ASP A 5 9.94 -19.84 3.40
CA ASP A 5 8.51 -19.96 3.69
C ASP A 5 8.16 -19.31 5.02
N GLU A 6 9.05 -19.40 6.02
CA GLU A 6 8.88 -18.74 7.33
C GLU A 6 8.84 -17.22 7.18
N ALA A 7 9.75 -16.65 6.40
CA ALA A 7 9.78 -15.21 6.14
C ALA A 7 8.52 -14.75 5.38
N TRP A 8 8.02 -15.56 4.42
CA TRP A 8 6.75 -15.29 3.74
C TRP A 8 5.55 -15.31 4.68
N GLN A 9 5.52 -16.23 5.63
CA GLN A 9 4.46 -16.29 6.65
C GLN A 9 4.53 -15.09 7.60
N GLU A 10 5.73 -14.76 8.08
CA GLU A 10 5.94 -13.63 8.99
C GLU A 10 5.50 -12.31 8.36
N ILE A 11 5.97 -12.01 7.14
CA ILE A 11 5.58 -10.76 6.46
C ILE A 11 4.06 -10.71 6.21
N SER A 12 3.42 -11.85 5.92
CA SER A 12 1.97 -11.93 5.74
C SER A 12 1.20 -11.64 7.03
N GLN A 13 1.74 -12.00 8.19
CA GLN A 13 1.16 -11.63 9.49
C GLN A 13 1.25 -10.11 9.72
N PHE A 14 2.37 -9.49 9.37
CA PHE A 14 2.52 -8.04 9.42
C PHE A 14 1.57 -7.31 8.46
N VAL A 15 1.37 -7.83 7.24
CA VAL A 15 0.38 -7.28 6.30
C VAL A 15 -1.02 -7.30 6.91
N ARG A 16 -1.43 -8.42 7.54
CA ARG A 16 -2.73 -8.52 8.22
C ARG A 16 -2.86 -7.56 9.41
N LEU A 17 -1.77 -7.28 10.11
CA LEU A 17 -1.74 -6.29 11.19
C LEU A 17 -1.89 -4.88 10.61
N GLY A 18 -1.10 -4.54 9.60
CA GLY A 18 -1.15 -3.23 8.93
C GLY A 18 -2.53 -2.90 8.38
N VAL A 19 -3.20 -3.86 7.73
CA VAL A 19 -4.59 -3.68 7.26
C VAL A 19 -5.55 -3.35 8.40
N ARG A 20 -5.39 -3.99 9.57
CA ARG A 20 -6.23 -3.70 10.75
C ARG A 20 -5.99 -2.28 11.24
N ILE A 21 -4.73 -1.87 11.38
CA ILE A 21 -4.33 -0.53 11.81
C ILE A 21 -4.86 0.54 10.85
N LEU A 22 -4.68 0.37 9.53
CA LEU A 22 -5.17 1.33 8.54
C LEU A 22 -6.70 1.49 8.58
N LYS A 23 -7.44 0.41 8.90
CA LYS A 23 -8.89 0.48 9.05
C LYS A 23 -9.32 1.11 10.37
N SER A 24 -8.61 0.86 11.48
CA SER A 24 -8.98 1.39 12.80
C SER A 24 -8.57 2.86 12.97
N GLU A 25 -7.34 3.21 12.59
CA GLU A 25 -6.76 4.54 12.87
C GLU A 25 -7.05 5.56 11.77
N LEU A 26 -7.04 5.13 10.50
CA LEU A 26 -7.32 6.04 9.37
C LEU A 26 -8.77 5.92 8.86
N HIS A 27 -9.58 5.04 9.46
CA HIS A 27 -10.95 4.77 9.02
C HIS A 27 -11.06 4.45 7.52
N ALA A 28 -10.06 3.76 6.97
CA ALA A 28 -10.06 3.36 5.57
C ALA A 28 -11.24 2.40 5.28
N GLY A 29 -12.04 2.71 4.26
CA GLY A 29 -13.16 1.85 3.83
C GLY A 29 -12.68 0.54 3.20
N GLY A 30 -11.50 0.56 2.57
CA GLY A 30 -10.82 -0.60 2.02
C GLY A 30 -9.30 -0.43 2.03
N VAL A 31 -8.55 -1.49 1.74
CA VAL A 31 -7.09 -1.44 1.59
C VAL A 31 -6.71 -2.30 0.38
N ASN A 32 -6.00 -1.74 -0.59
CA ASN A 32 -5.36 -2.52 -1.64
C ASN A 32 -4.02 -3.05 -1.13
N ILE A 33 -3.75 -4.33 -1.38
CA ILE A 33 -2.51 -5.00 -1.01
C ILE A 33 -1.87 -5.50 -2.30
N GLY A 34 -0.58 -5.20 -2.50
CA GLY A 34 0.15 -5.63 -3.69
C GLY A 34 1.65 -5.73 -3.45
N MET A 35 2.36 -6.37 -4.38
CA MET A 35 3.81 -6.45 -4.41
C MET A 35 4.25 -6.51 -5.88
N ASN A 36 5.33 -5.81 -6.20
CA ASN A 36 5.99 -5.93 -7.50
C ASN A 36 7.24 -6.80 -7.33
N LEU A 37 7.34 -7.87 -8.12
CA LEU A 37 8.47 -8.79 -8.10
C LEU A 37 9.31 -8.63 -9.36
N SER A 38 10.62 -8.47 -9.16
CA SER A 38 11.57 -8.24 -10.25
C SER A 38 11.37 -6.91 -10.99
N LYS A 39 12.38 -6.54 -11.78
CA LYS A 39 12.43 -5.26 -12.50
C LYS A 39 11.24 -5.08 -13.44
N ASP A 40 10.85 -6.15 -14.14
CA ASP A 40 9.82 -6.09 -15.19
C ASP A 40 8.41 -5.86 -14.64
N ALA A 41 8.15 -6.23 -13.37
CA ALA A 41 6.92 -5.85 -12.68
C ALA A 41 6.97 -4.43 -12.07
N GLY A 42 8.04 -3.68 -12.30
CA GLY A 42 8.21 -2.33 -11.76
C GLY A 42 8.71 -2.29 -10.33
N ALA A 43 9.44 -3.31 -9.85
CA ALA A 43 10.10 -3.23 -8.56
C ALA A 43 11.28 -2.23 -8.63
N GLY A 44 11.17 -1.12 -7.89
CA GLY A 44 12.23 -0.10 -7.83
C GLY A 44 13.54 -0.61 -7.21
N ILE A 45 13.44 -1.57 -6.28
CA ILE A 45 14.57 -2.27 -5.67
C ILE A 45 14.38 -3.76 -5.95
N ALA A 46 14.87 -4.22 -7.10
CA ALA A 46 14.69 -5.60 -7.57
C ALA A 46 15.03 -6.71 -6.55
N PRO A 47 16.07 -6.59 -5.69
CA PRO A 47 16.37 -7.62 -4.69
C PRO A 47 15.49 -7.60 -3.43
N HIS A 48 14.61 -6.60 -3.23
CA HIS A 48 13.85 -6.44 -1.98
C HIS A 48 12.33 -6.66 -2.19
N CYS A 49 11.80 -7.74 -1.60
CA CYS A 49 10.36 -8.00 -1.53
C CYS A 49 9.67 -7.13 -0.49
N HIS A 50 8.70 -6.30 -0.89
CA HIS A 50 7.95 -5.44 0.00
C HIS A 50 6.48 -5.37 -0.41
N TYR A 51 5.59 -5.30 0.58
CA TYR A 51 4.16 -5.12 0.35
C TYR A 51 3.79 -3.65 0.33
N HIS A 52 2.89 -3.30 -0.58
CA HIS A 52 2.22 -2.02 -0.66
C HIS A 52 0.86 -2.20 0.01
N LEU A 53 0.61 -1.45 1.08
CA LEU A 53 -0.71 -1.35 1.71
C LEU A 53 -1.24 0.06 1.43
N VAL A 54 -2.21 0.16 0.53
CA VAL A 54 -2.77 1.45 0.11
C VAL A 54 -4.20 1.58 0.65
N PRO A 55 -4.45 2.41 1.68
CA PRO A 55 -5.80 2.64 2.18
C PRO A 55 -6.64 3.36 1.13
N ARG A 56 -7.92 2.98 1.05
CA ARG A 56 -8.89 3.46 0.05
C ARG A 56 -10.16 3.95 0.70
N TRP A 57 -10.76 4.98 0.10
CA TRP A 57 -12.07 5.51 0.46
C TRP A 57 -12.96 5.61 -0.76
N ALA A 58 -14.28 5.56 -0.55
CA ALA A 58 -15.23 5.77 -1.63
C ALA A 58 -15.03 7.17 -2.24
N GLY A 59 -14.74 7.23 -3.55
CA GLY A 59 -14.49 8.48 -4.25
C GLY A 59 -13.11 9.12 -4.02
N ASP A 60 -12.14 8.39 -3.47
CA ASP A 60 -10.77 8.90 -3.25
C ASP A 60 -10.03 9.26 -4.56
N THR A 61 -10.50 8.74 -5.69
CA THR A 61 -10.13 9.18 -7.03
C THR A 61 -11.24 10.07 -7.56
N ASN A 62 -10.95 11.36 -7.72
CA ASN A 62 -11.95 12.36 -8.07
C ASN A 62 -11.56 13.15 -9.34
N PHE A 63 -12.40 14.11 -9.72
CA PHE A 63 -12.20 14.99 -10.88
C PHE A 63 -10.80 15.64 -10.91
N ILE A 64 -10.27 16.06 -9.77
CA ILE A 64 -8.96 16.74 -9.69
C ILE A 64 -7.85 15.76 -10.08
N THR A 65 -7.93 14.51 -9.64
CA THR A 65 -6.96 13.47 -10.00
C THR A 65 -7.12 13.00 -11.44
N THR A 66 -8.35 12.91 -11.94
CA THR A 66 -8.63 12.31 -13.25
C THR A 66 -8.50 13.32 -14.41
N ILE A 67 -8.97 14.55 -14.22
CA ILE A 67 -8.96 15.61 -15.25
C ILE A 67 -7.82 16.61 -14.98
N GLY A 68 -7.61 16.97 -13.72
CA GLY A 68 -6.55 17.92 -13.34
C GLY A 68 -5.17 17.28 -13.18
N GLU A 69 -5.05 15.96 -13.41
CA GLU A 69 -3.82 15.17 -13.26
C GLU A 69 -3.05 15.43 -11.95
N THR A 70 -3.79 15.84 -10.91
CA THR A 70 -3.22 16.29 -9.64
C THR A 70 -3.81 15.47 -8.50
N ARG A 71 -2.95 14.89 -7.67
CA ARG A 71 -3.37 14.18 -6.46
C ARG A 71 -3.32 15.14 -5.26
N VAL A 72 -4.48 15.38 -4.66
CA VAL A 72 -4.59 16.16 -3.41
C VAL A 72 -4.31 15.25 -2.22
N CYS A 73 -3.34 15.60 -1.38
CA CYS A 73 -3.11 14.96 -0.09
C CYS A 73 -3.83 15.75 0.99
N GLY A 74 -4.87 15.19 1.60
CA GLY A 74 -5.69 15.87 2.62
C GLY A 74 -5.03 15.99 3.99
N THR A 75 -3.82 15.44 4.16
CA THR A 75 -3.09 15.39 5.42
C THR A 75 -1.62 15.71 5.17
N ASN A 76 -0.98 16.40 6.12
CA ASN A 76 0.46 16.56 6.12
C ASN A 76 1.13 15.21 6.37
N ILE A 77 1.98 14.78 5.44
CA ILE A 77 2.62 13.45 5.48
C ILE A 77 3.57 13.29 6.67
N GLU A 78 4.04 14.39 7.26
CA GLU A 78 4.88 14.39 8.47
C GLU A 78 4.08 14.17 9.77
N GLN A 79 2.76 14.29 9.71
CA GLN A 79 1.85 14.18 10.85
C GLN A 79 1.09 12.84 10.91
N VAL A 80 1.37 11.94 9.97
CA VAL A 80 0.84 10.57 9.88
C VAL A 80 1.94 9.59 10.26
#